data_AF-A0A538L429-F1
#
_entry.id   AF-A0A538L429-F1
#
_cell.length_a   1.000
_cell.length_b   1.000
_cell.length_c   1.000
_cell.angle_alpha   90.00
_cell.angle_beta   90.00
_cell.angle_gamma   90.00
#
_symmetry.space_group_name_H-M   'P 1'
#
loop_
_entity.id
_entity.type
_entity.pdbx_description
1 polymer ?
#
loop_
_entity_poly.entity_id
_entity_poly.type
_entity_poly.pdbx_seq_one_letter_code
_entity_poly.pdbx_strand_id
1 'polypeptide(L)'
;GDTAQARVLADACRDLSIPVFAVLGNHDYHAGRAGDIAALLAEVGVNVLDRSWATCEIAGMQLGVVGTKGFVGGFPGCVLPDFGEPLLREVYAETTREADAIAQGLREIVHCDLRIVLLHYAPVEATVMGEPPGIHVLLGSDRLATPIAECGADLVLHGHFEGSIGQIPVYNVAVHVTGRDFWIFDLEGARGRSEVEVEGPA
;
A
#
# COMPACT_ATOMS: atom_id res chain seq x y z
N GLY A 1 -9.55 10.21 -8.08
CA GLY A 1 -10.27 11.31 -7.45
C GLY A 1 -11.69 11.37 -7.99
N ASP A 2 -11.85 11.88 -9.20
CA ASP A 2 -13.10 11.75 -9.96
C ASP A 2 -13.05 10.58 -10.98
N THR A 3 -14.22 10.07 -11.33
CA THR A 3 -14.44 9.05 -12.35
C THR A 3 -13.95 9.41 -13.75
N ALA A 4 -13.87 10.68 -14.15
CA ALA A 4 -13.23 11.05 -15.42
C ALA A 4 -11.71 10.76 -15.38
N GLN A 5 -11.05 11.02 -14.25
CA GLN A 5 -9.64 10.67 -14.05
C GLN A 5 -9.46 9.15 -14.01
N ALA A 6 -10.36 8.44 -13.32
CA ALA A 6 -10.34 6.98 -13.27
C ALA A 6 -10.52 6.34 -14.67
N ARG A 7 -11.32 6.95 -15.56
CA ARG A 7 -11.46 6.48 -16.95
C ARG A 7 -10.19 6.67 -17.76
N VAL A 8 -9.45 7.78 -17.59
CA VAL A 8 -8.13 7.96 -18.22
C VAL A 8 -7.13 6.88 -17.76
N LEU A 9 -7.10 6.55 -16.47
CA LEU A 9 -6.28 5.44 -15.96
C LEU A 9 -6.74 4.09 -16.53
N ALA A 10 -8.05 3.84 -16.56
CA ALA A 10 -8.60 2.58 -17.07
C ALA A 10 -8.32 2.37 -18.56
N ASP A 11 -8.38 3.42 -19.38
CA ASP A 11 -8.06 3.34 -20.80
C ASP A 11 -6.55 3.20 -21.05
N ALA A 12 -5.70 3.67 -20.13
CA ALA A 12 -4.25 3.39 -20.16
C ALA A 12 -3.92 1.95 -19.72
N CYS A 13 -4.68 1.37 -18.79
CA CYS A 13 -4.49 -0.02 -18.35
C CYS A 13 -5.03 -1.06 -19.34
N ARG A 14 -5.99 -0.69 -20.20
CA ARG A 14 -6.77 -1.58 -21.08
C ARG A 14 -5.93 -2.52 -21.96
N ASP A 15 -4.81 -2.02 -22.48
CA ASP A 15 -3.96 -2.74 -23.44
C ASP A 15 -2.72 -3.38 -22.76
N LEU A 16 -2.64 -3.38 -21.42
CA LEU A 16 -1.54 -4.00 -20.68
C LEU A 16 -1.70 -5.52 -20.61
N SER A 17 -0.65 -6.25 -20.99
CA SER A 17 -0.58 -7.72 -20.91
C SER A 17 -0.04 -8.25 -19.57
N ILE A 18 0.20 -7.36 -18.60
CA ILE A 18 0.75 -7.68 -17.28
C ILE A 18 -0.32 -7.56 -16.18
N PRO A 19 -0.26 -8.35 -15.09
CA PRO A 19 -1.16 -8.18 -13.95
C PRO A 19 -1.00 -6.79 -13.31
N VAL A 20 -2.09 -6.02 -13.24
CA VAL A 20 -2.12 -4.72 -12.56
C VAL A 20 -2.81 -4.88 -11.20
N PHE A 21 -2.18 -4.37 -10.14
CA PHE A 21 -2.75 -4.30 -8.79
C PHE A 21 -2.82 -2.83 -8.35
N ALA A 22 -3.87 -2.45 -7.63
CA ALA A 22 -4.07 -1.09 -7.15
C ALA A 22 -4.73 -1.08 -5.77
N VAL A 23 -4.47 -0.03 -4.99
CA VAL A 23 -5.26 0.34 -3.79
C VAL A 23 -5.79 1.76 -3.99
N LEU A 24 -6.95 2.07 -3.41
CA LEU A 24 -7.53 3.41 -3.54
C LEU A 24 -6.92 4.40 -2.54
N GLY A 25 -6.66 5.63 -3.00
CA GLY A 25 -6.12 6.70 -2.17
C GLY A 25 -7.19 7.49 -1.45
N ASN A 26 -6.79 8.30 -0.46
CA ASN A 26 -7.70 9.19 0.28
C ASN A 26 -8.53 10.11 -0.65
N HIS A 27 -7.95 10.55 -1.77
CA HIS A 27 -8.60 11.37 -2.80
C HIS A 27 -9.68 10.64 -3.61
N ASP A 28 -9.69 9.30 -3.63
CA ASP A 28 -10.75 8.51 -4.28
C ASP A 28 -11.98 8.33 -3.37
N TYR A 29 -11.76 8.29 -2.05
CA TYR A 29 -12.84 8.36 -1.06
C TYR A 29 -13.38 9.80 -0.90
N HIS A 30 -12.62 10.84 -1.23
CA HIS A 30 -13.02 12.26 -1.06
C HIS A 30 -14.37 12.61 -1.71
N ALA A 31 -14.64 12.10 -2.91
CA ALA A 31 -15.90 12.33 -3.62
C ALA A 31 -17.05 11.39 -3.18
N GLY A 32 -16.79 10.45 -2.26
CA GLY A 32 -17.74 9.39 -1.88
C GLY A 32 -17.94 8.30 -2.95
N ARG A 33 -17.11 8.28 -4.00
CA ARG A 33 -17.28 7.43 -5.20
C ARG A 33 -16.20 6.35 -5.37
N ALA A 34 -15.53 5.97 -4.28
CA ALA A 34 -14.52 4.91 -4.27
C ALA A 34 -15.02 3.60 -4.90
N GLY A 35 -16.27 3.18 -4.63
CA GLY A 35 -16.87 1.99 -5.23
C GLY A 35 -17.04 2.08 -6.76
N ASP A 36 -17.49 3.23 -7.27
CA ASP A 36 -17.59 3.48 -8.71
C ASP A 36 -16.20 3.41 -9.38
N ILE A 37 -15.18 3.97 -8.73
CA ILE A 37 -13.79 3.98 -9.21
C ILE A 37 -13.21 2.56 -9.22
N ALA A 38 -13.42 1.78 -8.15
CA ALA A 38 -12.98 0.40 -8.07
C ALA A 38 -13.62 -0.47 -9.15
N ALA A 39 -14.94 -0.38 -9.33
CA ALA A 39 -15.66 -1.13 -10.36
C ALA A 39 -15.18 -0.77 -11.77
N LEU A 40 -15.01 0.54 -12.05
CA LEU A 40 -14.53 1.06 -13.33
C LEU A 40 -13.12 0.59 -13.69
N LEU A 41 -12.24 0.43 -12.70
CA LEU A 41 -10.89 -0.12 -12.90
C LEU A 41 -10.92 -1.65 -13.05
N ALA A 42 -11.80 -2.35 -12.33
CA ALA A 42 -12.02 -3.78 -12.51
C ALA A 42 -12.60 -4.14 -13.89
N GLU A 43 -13.41 -3.26 -14.52
CA GLU A 43 -13.89 -3.41 -15.91
C GLU A 43 -12.76 -3.58 -16.94
N VAL A 44 -11.54 -3.13 -16.62
CA VAL A 44 -10.35 -3.21 -17.51
C VAL A 44 -9.26 -4.14 -16.97
N GLY A 45 -9.58 -5.00 -16.00
CA GLY A 45 -8.65 -6.02 -15.49
C GLY A 45 -7.70 -5.57 -14.39
N VAL A 46 -7.86 -4.37 -13.82
CA VAL A 46 -7.09 -3.95 -12.65
C VAL A 46 -7.63 -4.65 -11.40
N ASN A 47 -6.74 -5.34 -10.68
CA ASN A 47 -7.03 -5.94 -9.38
C ASN A 47 -7.02 -4.84 -8.30
N VAL A 48 -8.16 -4.18 -8.12
CA VAL A 48 -8.33 -3.18 -7.05
C VAL A 48 -8.54 -3.92 -5.72
N LEU A 49 -7.61 -3.71 -4.79
CA LEU A 49 -7.58 -4.33 -3.48
C LEU A 49 -8.01 -3.33 -2.40
N ASP A 50 -9.04 -3.69 -1.64
CA ASP A 50 -9.50 -2.99 -0.42
C ASP A 50 -9.65 -4.06 0.67
N ARG A 51 -8.77 -4.02 1.68
CA ARG A 51 -8.65 -5.03 2.75
C ARG A 51 -8.60 -6.48 2.26
N SER A 52 -7.91 -6.70 1.16
CA SER A 52 -7.94 -7.96 0.41
C SER A 52 -6.57 -8.36 -0.13
N TRP A 53 -6.47 -9.59 -0.63
CA TRP A 53 -5.27 -10.12 -1.27
C TRP A 53 -5.62 -10.79 -2.60
N ALA A 54 -4.63 -10.92 -3.47
CA ALA A 54 -4.72 -11.66 -4.71
C ALA A 54 -3.39 -12.38 -4.99
N THR A 55 -3.43 -13.42 -5.82
CA THR A 55 -2.24 -14.14 -6.28
C THR A 55 -2.23 -14.27 -7.80
N CYS A 56 -1.05 -14.31 -8.39
CA CYS A 56 -0.85 -14.58 -9.82
C CYS A 56 0.47 -15.33 -10.04
N GLU A 57 0.55 -16.07 -11.15
CA GLU A 57 1.79 -16.74 -11.56
C GLU A 57 2.55 -15.82 -12.54
N ILE A 58 3.81 -15.53 -12.24
CA ILE A 58 4.69 -14.72 -13.09
C ILE A 58 6.01 -15.49 -13.25
N ALA A 59 6.39 -15.79 -14.49
CA ALA A 59 7.62 -16.53 -14.83
C ALA A 59 7.80 -17.89 -14.09
N GLY A 60 6.69 -18.54 -13.68
CA GLY A 60 6.71 -19.79 -12.91
C GLY A 60 6.86 -19.61 -11.40
N MET A 61 6.85 -18.38 -10.89
CA MET A 61 6.82 -18.05 -9.46
C MET A 61 5.41 -17.62 -9.04
N GLN A 62 4.98 -18.01 -7.84
CA GLN A 62 3.71 -17.51 -7.29
C GLN A 62 3.94 -16.16 -6.60
N LEU A 63 3.46 -15.07 -7.22
CA LEU A 63 3.37 -13.76 -6.58
C LEU A 63 2.06 -13.67 -5.78
N GLY A 64 2.15 -13.22 -4.53
CA GLY A 64 1.02 -12.77 -3.73
C GLY A 64 1.11 -11.27 -3.42
N VAL A 65 -0.02 -10.58 -3.54
CA VAL A 65 -0.14 -9.14 -3.22
C VAL A 65 -1.24 -8.97 -2.18
N VAL A 66 -0.91 -8.34 -1.05
CA VAL A 66 -1.89 -7.83 -0.08
C VAL A 66 -2.06 -6.34 -0.33
N GLY A 67 -3.28 -5.88 -0.49
CA GLY A 67 -3.57 -4.48 -0.78
C GLY A 67 -4.66 -3.93 0.12
N THR A 68 -4.36 -2.81 0.76
CA THR A 68 -5.34 -2.02 1.47
C THR A 68 -4.93 -0.56 1.49
N LYS A 69 -5.89 0.35 1.71
CA LYS A 69 -5.65 1.80 1.79
C LYS A 69 -4.62 2.13 2.89
N GLY A 70 -4.65 1.43 4.02
CA GLY A 70 -4.05 1.89 5.28
C GLY A 70 -4.88 3.05 5.86
N PHE A 71 -4.48 3.57 7.02
CA PHE A 71 -5.11 4.79 7.56
C PHE A 71 -4.19 5.57 8.50
N VAL A 72 -4.69 6.73 8.93
CA VAL A 72 -4.03 7.67 9.85
C VAL A 72 -3.89 7.08 11.26
N GLY A 73 -3.04 7.68 12.09
CA GLY A 73 -2.83 7.22 13.46
C GLY A 73 -1.50 7.63 14.07
N GLY A 74 -0.53 8.00 13.23
CA GLY A 74 0.77 8.51 13.64
C GLY A 74 1.78 7.47 14.11
N PHE A 75 2.90 7.98 14.62
CA PHE A 75 4.17 7.26 14.77
C PHE A 75 4.75 7.46 16.18
N PRO A 76 5.78 6.69 16.58
CA PRO A 76 6.29 6.69 17.96
C PRO A 76 6.63 8.09 18.51
N GLY A 77 5.82 8.56 19.47
CA GLY A 77 5.90 9.89 20.07
C GLY A 77 4.66 10.75 19.81
N CYS A 78 3.92 10.49 18.72
CA CYS A 78 2.63 11.12 18.42
C CYS A 78 1.66 10.11 17.78
N VAL A 79 1.10 9.20 18.59
CA VAL A 79 0.11 8.21 18.17
C VAL A 79 -1.30 8.55 18.66
N LEU A 80 -2.31 8.19 17.88
CA LEU A 80 -3.72 8.23 18.26
C LEU A 80 -4.07 7.00 19.14
N PRO A 81 -4.55 7.17 20.38
CA PRO A 81 -4.98 6.05 21.24
C PRO A 81 -6.45 5.67 21.01
N ASP A 82 -6.86 4.48 21.47
CA ASP A 82 -8.28 4.12 21.64
C ASP A 82 -8.89 4.82 22.88
N PHE A 83 -8.99 6.15 22.82
CA PHE A 83 -9.42 6.97 23.96
C PHE A 83 -10.15 8.24 23.53
N GLY A 84 -10.96 8.80 24.42
CA GLY A 84 -11.70 10.03 24.21
C GLY A 84 -13.02 9.82 23.46
N GLU A 85 -13.38 10.80 22.64
CA GLU A 85 -14.68 10.85 21.94
C GLU A 85 -14.89 9.68 20.97
N PRO A 86 -16.14 9.20 20.77
CA PRO A 86 -16.44 8.09 19.86
C PRO A 86 -15.89 8.26 18.45
N LEU A 87 -15.81 9.49 17.94
CA LEU A 87 -15.25 9.79 16.62
C LEU A 87 -13.73 9.55 16.53
N LEU A 88 -12.97 9.84 17.59
CA LEU A 88 -11.53 9.55 17.65
C LEU A 88 -11.29 8.04 17.75
N ARG A 89 -12.15 7.35 18.53
CA ARG A 89 -12.12 5.89 18.66
C ARG A 89 -12.51 5.16 17.37
N GLU A 90 -13.41 5.73 16.57
CA GLU A 90 -13.73 5.19 15.24
C GLU A 90 -12.57 5.37 14.24
N VAL A 91 -11.85 6.49 14.30
CA VAL A 91 -10.60 6.67 13.53
C VAL A 91 -9.55 5.63 13.95
N TYR A 92 -9.38 5.39 15.25
CA TYR A 92 -8.51 4.33 15.75
C TYR A 92 -8.95 2.93 15.26
N ALA A 93 -10.26 2.65 15.31
CA ALA A 93 -10.85 1.38 14.90
C ALA A 93 -10.71 1.13 13.40
N GLU A 94 -10.82 2.17 12.56
CA GLU A 94 -10.55 2.10 11.13
C GLU A 94 -9.12 1.64 10.86
N THR A 95 -8.12 2.23 11.52
CA THR A 95 -6.71 1.80 11.39
C THR A 95 -6.48 0.39 11.95
N THR A 96 -7.26 -0.05 12.94
CA THR A 96 -7.27 -1.46 13.37
C THR A 96 -7.74 -2.38 12.25
N ARG A 97 -8.85 -2.05 11.56
CA ARG A 97 -9.39 -2.86 10.45
C ARG A 97 -8.42 -2.97 9.27
N GLU A 98 -7.63 -1.93 9.00
CA GLU A 98 -6.54 -1.97 8.02
C GLU A 98 -5.42 -2.94 8.44
N ALA A 99 -4.95 -2.84 9.70
CA ALA A 99 -3.88 -3.70 10.22
C ALA A 99 -4.31 -5.18 10.31
N ASP A 100 -5.53 -5.46 10.76
CA ASP A 100 -6.11 -6.80 10.79
C ASP A 100 -6.21 -7.43 9.39
N ALA A 101 -6.59 -6.63 8.38
CA ALA A 101 -6.66 -7.08 6.99
C ALA A 101 -5.28 -7.40 6.40
N ILE A 102 -4.25 -6.60 6.72
CA ILE A 102 -2.85 -6.91 6.35
C ILE A 102 -2.42 -8.23 6.99
N ALA A 103 -2.73 -8.42 8.29
CA ALA A 103 -2.42 -9.63 9.03
C ALA A 103 -3.14 -10.87 8.48
N GLN A 104 -4.38 -10.73 7.99
CA GLN A 104 -5.11 -11.80 7.32
C GLN A 104 -4.48 -12.11 5.96
N GLY A 105 -4.35 -11.11 5.07
CA GLY A 105 -3.85 -11.30 3.72
C GLY A 105 -2.46 -11.95 3.68
N LEU A 106 -1.53 -11.53 4.54
CA LEU A 106 -0.18 -12.09 4.59
C LEU A 106 -0.12 -13.56 5.06
N ARG A 107 -1.10 -14.01 5.83
CA ARG A 107 -1.25 -15.43 6.22
C ARG A 107 -1.84 -16.27 5.08
N GLU A 108 -2.79 -15.72 4.34
CA GLU A 108 -3.40 -16.39 3.18
C GLU A 108 -2.37 -16.57 2.05
N ILE A 109 -1.56 -15.54 1.75
CA ILE A 109 -0.49 -15.61 0.73
C ILE A 109 0.85 -16.21 1.23
N VAL A 110 0.89 -16.83 2.42
CA VAL A 110 2.14 -17.38 3.02
C VAL A 110 2.81 -18.48 2.17
N HIS A 111 2.08 -19.04 1.21
CA HIS A 111 2.54 -20.07 0.28
C HIS A 111 3.15 -19.51 -1.01
N CYS A 112 3.09 -18.19 -1.23
CA CYS A 112 3.68 -17.51 -2.40
C CYS A 112 5.20 -17.40 -2.27
N ASP A 113 5.90 -17.43 -3.40
CA ASP A 113 7.38 -17.33 -3.43
C ASP A 113 7.86 -15.87 -3.30
N LEU A 114 7.00 -14.90 -3.64
CA LEU A 114 7.17 -13.46 -3.39
C LEU A 114 5.87 -12.86 -2.79
N ARG A 115 5.99 -11.98 -1.79
CA ARG A 115 4.86 -11.37 -1.08
C ARG A 115 5.00 -9.85 -0.96
N ILE A 116 4.16 -9.09 -1.66
CA ILE A 116 4.17 -7.62 -1.68
C ILE A 116 3.01 -7.05 -0.87
N VAL A 117 3.23 -5.97 -0.11
CA VAL A 117 2.17 -5.19 0.55
C VAL A 117 2.04 -3.82 -0.11
N LEU A 118 0.88 -3.55 -0.72
CA LEU A 118 0.58 -2.28 -1.36
C LEU A 118 -0.30 -1.42 -0.44
N LEU A 119 0.15 -0.19 -0.14
CA LEU A 119 -0.52 0.75 0.75
C LEU A 119 -0.67 2.13 0.10
N HIS A 120 -1.60 2.94 0.60
CA HIS A 120 -1.64 4.38 0.32
C HIS A 120 -1.08 5.20 1.50
N TYR A 121 -1.46 4.85 2.73
CA TYR A 121 -0.95 5.47 3.95
C TYR A 121 0.37 4.84 4.42
N ALA A 122 1.22 5.66 5.06
CA ALA A 122 2.57 5.26 5.47
C ALA A 122 2.59 4.28 6.66
N PRO A 123 3.33 3.15 6.58
CA PRO A 123 3.50 2.24 7.70
C PRO A 123 4.68 2.59 8.62
N VAL A 124 5.61 3.48 8.21
CA VAL A 124 6.77 3.89 9.01
C VAL A 124 7.04 5.40 8.91
N GLU A 125 7.64 5.99 9.94
CA GLU A 125 7.87 7.44 10.02
C GLU A 125 9.02 7.93 9.13
N ALA A 126 10.07 7.11 8.97
CA ALA A 126 11.19 7.39 8.06
C ALA A 126 10.67 7.75 6.66
N THR A 127 9.60 7.06 6.24
CA THR A 127 8.93 7.31 4.98
C THR A 127 7.85 8.39 5.03
N VAL A 128 7.91 9.38 5.93
CA VAL A 128 7.18 10.67 5.82
C VAL A 128 8.05 11.90 6.14
N MET A 129 9.33 11.72 6.44
CA MET A 129 10.21 12.77 7.00
C MET A 129 10.39 14.06 6.18
N GLY A 130 10.11 14.06 4.87
CA GLY A 130 10.13 15.27 4.04
C GLY A 130 8.89 16.16 4.18
N GLU A 131 7.78 15.64 4.69
CA GLU A 131 6.54 16.38 4.89
C GLU A 131 6.55 17.18 6.21
N PRO A 132 5.72 18.23 6.36
CA PRO A 132 5.68 19.02 7.59
C PRO A 132 5.36 18.16 8.84
N PRO A 133 6.19 18.15 9.90
CA PRO A 133 5.99 17.29 11.07
C PRO A 133 4.61 17.42 11.74
N GLY A 134 4.00 18.60 11.67
CA GLY A 134 2.65 18.85 12.19
C GLY A 134 1.52 18.08 11.49
N ILE A 135 1.77 17.43 10.35
CA ILE A 135 0.79 16.58 9.64
C ILE A 135 1.12 15.09 9.65
N HIS A 136 2.26 14.64 10.20
CA HIS A 136 2.69 13.23 10.13
C HIS A 136 1.66 12.24 10.67
N VAL A 137 0.92 12.61 11.73
CA VAL A 137 -0.20 11.81 12.27
C VAL A 137 -1.33 11.54 11.25
N LEU A 138 -1.44 12.38 10.22
CA LEU A 138 -2.42 12.30 9.12
C LEU A 138 -1.87 11.60 7.87
N LEU A 139 -0.60 11.20 7.86
CA LEU A 139 0.06 10.58 6.69
C LEU A 139 0.22 9.05 6.81
N GLY A 140 0.01 8.48 7.99
CA GLY A 140 0.07 7.03 8.18
C GLY A 140 -0.06 6.59 9.64
N SER A 141 0.34 5.34 9.92
CA SER A 141 0.49 4.83 11.28
C SER A 141 1.46 3.66 11.38
N ASP A 142 2.29 3.65 12.42
CA ASP A 142 3.18 2.53 12.78
C ASP A 142 2.45 1.19 13.01
N ARG A 143 1.18 1.28 13.42
CA ARG A 143 0.27 0.13 13.57
C ARG A 143 0.10 -0.70 12.29
N LEU A 144 0.34 -0.12 11.11
CA LEU A 144 0.32 -0.83 9.83
C LEU A 144 1.59 -1.68 9.62
N ALA A 145 2.72 -1.32 10.25
CA ALA A 145 3.95 -2.09 10.17
C ALA A 145 3.97 -3.34 11.07
N THR A 146 3.25 -3.32 12.20
CA THR A 146 3.17 -4.47 13.13
C THR A 146 2.80 -5.79 12.44
N PRO A 147 1.69 -5.91 11.69
CA PRO A 147 1.32 -7.17 11.03
C PRO A 147 2.30 -7.59 9.92
N ILE A 148 2.97 -6.62 9.27
CA ILE A 148 3.99 -6.86 8.24
C ILE A 148 5.25 -7.44 8.89
N ALA A 149 5.67 -6.92 10.05
CA ALA A 149 6.79 -7.45 10.82
C ALA A 149 6.53 -8.86 11.37
N GLU A 150 5.29 -9.16 11.76
CA GLU A 150 4.91 -10.47 12.31
C GLU A 150 4.74 -11.57 11.24
N CYS A 151 4.10 -11.25 10.11
CA CYS A 151 3.79 -12.25 9.07
C CYS A 151 4.88 -12.31 7.98
N GLY A 152 5.70 -11.25 7.87
CA GLY A 152 6.71 -11.08 6.84
C GLY A 152 6.14 -10.72 5.47
N ALA A 153 6.89 -9.89 4.74
CA ALA A 153 6.70 -9.56 3.33
C ALA A 153 8.09 -9.34 2.71
N ASP A 154 8.15 -9.24 1.39
CA ASP A 154 9.39 -9.00 0.64
C ASP A 154 9.54 -7.53 0.23
N LEU A 155 8.42 -6.80 0.07
CA LEU A 155 8.38 -5.39 -0.37
C LEU A 155 7.12 -4.67 0.14
N VAL A 156 7.22 -3.37 0.45
CA VAL A 156 6.08 -2.49 0.81
C VAL A 156 6.15 -1.14 0.05
N LEU A 157 5.02 -0.57 -0.39
CA LEU A 157 4.99 0.63 -1.28
C LEU A 157 3.99 1.75 -0.85
N HIS A 158 4.40 3.04 -0.79
CA HIS A 158 3.53 4.25 -0.58
C HIS A 158 4.11 5.66 -1.01
N GLY A 159 4.63 6.52 -0.09
CA GLY A 159 5.04 7.97 -0.19
C GLY A 159 5.51 8.52 1.21
N HIS A 160 6.70 9.07 1.64
CA HIS A 160 8.01 9.65 1.19
C HIS A 160 9.32 8.75 1.30
N PHE A 161 10.40 8.96 0.52
CA PHE A 161 11.03 7.84 -0.25
C PHE A 161 11.55 6.51 0.37
N GLU A 162 12.35 6.44 1.44
CA GLU A 162 12.91 5.12 1.85
C GLU A 162 12.93 4.90 3.37
N GLY A 163 12.65 3.66 3.76
CA GLY A 163 12.71 3.15 5.13
C GLY A 163 12.57 1.63 5.16
N SER A 164 12.41 1.06 6.36
CA SER A 164 12.27 -0.40 6.51
C SER A 164 11.42 -0.81 7.71
N ILE A 165 10.86 -2.03 7.62
CA ILE A 165 10.17 -2.74 8.71
C ILE A 165 11.07 -3.92 9.09
N GLY A 166 11.96 -3.67 10.05
CA GLY A 166 12.99 -4.64 10.47
C GLY A 166 14.05 -4.84 9.39
N GLN A 167 13.81 -5.76 8.45
CA GLN A 167 14.65 -6.00 7.26
C GLN A 167 13.85 -5.90 5.94
N ILE A 168 12.53 -5.69 6.03
CA ILE A 168 11.65 -5.56 4.87
C ILE A 168 11.75 -4.11 4.36
N PRO A 169 12.11 -3.87 3.08
CA PRO A 169 12.21 -2.51 2.55
C PRO A 169 10.82 -1.89 2.35
N VAL A 170 10.72 -0.59 2.66
CA VAL A 170 9.52 0.23 2.43
C VAL A 170 9.86 1.33 1.44
N TYR A 171 9.39 1.15 0.21
CA TYR A 171 9.40 2.15 -0.85
C TYR A 171 8.00 2.73 -1.07
N ASN A 172 7.87 3.50 -2.14
CA ASN A 172 7.39 4.86 -1.89
C ASN A 172 7.08 5.69 -3.16
N VAL A 173 6.24 5.14 -4.00
CA VAL A 173 6.07 5.56 -5.40
C VAL A 173 5.25 6.84 -5.61
N ALA A 174 5.06 7.67 -4.58
CA ALA A 174 4.29 8.91 -4.67
C ALA A 174 5.00 9.98 -5.53
N VAL A 175 4.35 10.43 -6.61
CA VAL A 175 4.92 11.42 -7.55
C VAL A 175 5.27 12.75 -6.87
N HIS A 176 4.46 13.21 -5.90
CA HIS A 176 4.70 14.48 -5.19
C HIS A 176 5.93 14.46 -4.27
N VAL A 177 6.37 13.28 -3.84
CA VAL A 177 7.63 13.06 -3.12
C VAL A 177 8.79 12.95 -4.11
N THR A 178 8.61 12.08 -5.11
CA THR A 178 9.72 11.53 -5.89
C THR A 178 10.07 12.31 -7.13
N GLY A 179 9.14 13.13 -7.64
CA GLY A 179 9.26 13.77 -8.95
C GLY A 179 9.27 12.78 -10.12
N ARG A 180 8.89 11.51 -9.91
CA ARG A 180 8.93 10.43 -10.90
C ARG A 180 7.53 9.83 -11.09
N ASP A 181 7.16 9.57 -12.34
CA ASP A 181 5.85 9.01 -12.70
C ASP A 181 5.74 7.50 -12.41
N PHE A 182 6.88 6.78 -12.43
CA PHE A 182 6.97 5.36 -12.13
C PHE A 182 8.36 4.98 -11.57
N TRP A 183 8.46 3.77 -11.04
CA TRP A 183 9.67 3.15 -10.50
C TRP A 183 9.72 1.68 -10.95
N ILE A 184 10.93 1.13 -11.10
CA ILE A 184 11.16 -0.29 -11.37
C ILE A 184 11.84 -0.90 -10.14
N PHE A 185 11.37 -2.08 -9.73
CA PHE A 185 11.91 -2.85 -8.61
C PHE A 185 12.21 -4.25 -9.12
N ASP A 186 13.50 -4.57 -9.26
CA ASP A 186 13.92 -5.94 -9.57
C ASP A 186 14.00 -6.75 -8.27
N LEU A 187 13.32 -7.90 -8.28
CA LEU A 187 13.12 -8.75 -7.10
C LEU A 187 13.57 -10.19 -7.38
N GLU A 188 14.61 -10.66 -6.68
CA GLU A 188 15.00 -12.06 -6.75
C GLU A 188 14.02 -12.96 -5.97
N GLY A 189 13.29 -13.82 -6.68
CA GLY A 189 12.35 -14.77 -6.09
C GLY A 189 13.02 -15.95 -5.37
N ALA A 190 13.57 -15.70 -4.18
CA ALA A 190 14.10 -16.72 -3.28
C ALA A 190 13.36 -16.73 -1.94
N ARG A 191 12.84 -17.91 -1.56
CA ARG A 191 11.96 -18.09 -0.39
C ARG A 191 12.55 -17.52 0.91
N GLY A 192 12.09 -16.34 1.28
CA GLY A 192 12.44 -15.65 2.54
C GLY A 192 13.60 -14.66 2.45
N ARG A 193 14.17 -14.40 1.27
CA ARG A 193 15.07 -13.25 1.01
C ARG A 193 15.00 -12.81 -0.45
N SER A 194 14.42 -11.64 -0.67
CA SER A 194 14.58 -10.88 -1.91
C SER A 194 15.64 -9.80 -1.69
N GLU A 195 16.66 -9.72 -2.54
CA GLU A 195 17.37 -8.44 -2.74
C GLU A 195 16.52 -7.57 -3.69
N VAL A 196 16.55 -6.25 -3.49
CA VAL A 196 15.73 -5.29 -4.23
C VAL A 196 16.65 -4.26 -4.88
N GLU A 197 16.83 -4.35 -6.19
CA GLU A 197 17.51 -3.30 -6.96
C GLU A 197 16.46 -2.34 -7.52
N VAL A 198 16.73 -1.03 -7.42
CA VAL A 198 15.76 0.04 -7.68
C VAL A 198 16.24 0.90 -8.84
N GLU A 199 15.94 0.48 -10.07
CA GLU A 199 16.14 1.34 -11.23
C GLU A 199 15.09 2.44 -11.31
N GLY A 200 15.54 3.64 -11.71
CA GLY A 200 14.67 4.72 -12.11
C GLY A 200 15.35 5.59 -13.17
N PRO A 201 14.60 6.16 -14.12
CA PRO A 201 15.16 6.85 -15.28
C PRO A 201 16.04 8.05 -14.90
N ALA A 202 17.05 8.28 -15.74
CA ALA A 202 18.04 9.37 -15.64
C ALA A 202 17.51 10.70 -16.18
#